data_AF-A0A1Q3CU14-F1
#
_entry.id   AF-A0A1Q3CU14-F1
#
_cell.length_a   1.000
_cell.length_b   1.000
_cell.length_c   1.000
_cell.angle_alpha   90.00
_cell.angle_beta   90.00
_cell.angle_gamma   90.00
#
_symmetry.space_group_name_H-M   'P 1'
#
loop_
_entity.id
_entity.type
_entity.pdbx_description
1 polymer ?
#
loop_
_entity_poly.entity_id
_entity_poly.type
_entity_poly.pdbx_seq_one_letter_code
_entity_poly.pdbx_strand_id
1 'polypeptide(L)'
;MDLDHALRIDTSAAITAQNTIEQRAAYEKWERSNRMSLMIMKSSISVAIRGAISDSNDTKTYIASVEEQFKGSSKAHASTLIMKMLTTRYDETSGVREHIIMMNDMASKLKGMEMAISEGFLVHFIMTSLPV
;
A
#
# COMPACT_ATOMS: atom_id res chain seq x y z
N MET A 1 -7.23 -24.18 6.12
CA MET A 1 -6.40 -24.23 4.89
C MET A 1 -5.42 -23.08 4.99
N ASP A 2 -4.12 -23.36 4.90
CA ASP A 2 -3.05 -22.37 5.06
C ASP A 2 -2.82 -21.64 3.71
N LEU A 3 -3.48 -20.49 3.54
CA LEU A 3 -3.56 -19.80 2.26
C LEU A 3 -2.33 -18.93 1.98
N ASP A 4 -1.69 -18.40 3.02
CA ASP A 4 -0.55 -17.50 2.93
C ASP A 4 0.82 -18.22 3.00
N HIS A 5 0.82 -19.55 2.96
CA HIS A 5 2.02 -20.38 2.96
C HIS A 5 3.04 -19.95 1.88
N ALA A 6 2.56 -19.70 0.66
CA ALA A 6 3.37 -19.26 -0.48
C ALA A 6 3.93 -17.83 -0.31
N LEU A 7 3.35 -17.01 0.58
CA LEU A 7 3.85 -15.67 0.89
C LEU A 7 4.98 -15.69 1.93
N ARG A 8 5.02 -16.71 2.79
CA ARG A 8 6.04 -16.83 3.84
C ARG A 8 7.30 -17.55 3.38
N ILE A 9 7.14 -18.54 2.49
CA ILE A 9 8.23 -19.43 2.08
C ILE A 9 8.58 -19.16 0.61
N ASP A 10 9.86 -18.94 0.32
CA ASP A 10 10.34 -18.84 -1.06
C ASP A 10 10.24 -20.19 -1.76
N THR A 11 9.92 -20.18 -3.05
CA THR A 11 9.84 -21.41 -3.84
C THR A 11 11.17 -22.14 -3.74
N SER A 12 11.13 -23.39 -3.28
CA SER A 12 12.32 -24.25 -3.35
C SER A 12 12.65 -24.49 -4.81
N ALA A 13 13.90 -24.20 -5.20
CA ALA A 13 14.37 -24.31 -6.58
C ALA A 13 13.99 -25.67 -7.18
N ALA A 14 13.36 -25.61 -8.36
CA ALA A 14 13.01 -26.69 -9.28
C ALA A 14 13.12 -28.12 -8.72
N ILE A 15 11.98 -28.80 -8.58
CA ILE A 15 11.96 -30.22 -8.27
C ILE A 15 12.68 -31.00 -9.38
N THR A 16 13.96 -31.33 -9.18
CA THR A 16 14.69 -32.32 -9.98
C THR A 16 14.18 -33.73 -9.67
N ALA A 17 14.37 -34.69 -10.58
CA ALA A 17 13.87 -36.07 -10.44
C ALA A 17 14.33 -36.81 -9.15
N GLN A 18 15.34 -36.29 -8.45
CA GLN A 18 15.97 -36.87 -7.25
C GLN A 18 15.27 -36.53 -5.91
N ASN A 19 14.15 -35.80 -5.93
CA ASN A 19 13.53 -35.31 -4.69
C ASN A 19 12.78 -36.39 -3.89
N THR A 20 12.91 -36.31 -2.56
CA THR A 20 12.22 -37.12 -1.55
C THR A 20 10.71 -36.87 -1.59
N ILE A 21 9.91 -37.85 -1.16
CA ILE A 21 8.44 -37.76 -1.06
C ILE A 21 8.01 -36.49 -0.29
N GLU A 22 8.72 -36.15 0.78
CA GLU A 22 8.45 -34.97 1.61
C GLU A 22 8.63 -33.65 0.85
N GLN A 23 9.65 -33.55 -0.01
CA GLN A 23 9.90 -32.34 -0.82
C GLN A 23 8.80 -32.14 -1.86
N ARG A 24 8.29 -33.22 -2.45
CA ARG A 24 7.15 -33.14 -3.39
C ARG A 24 5.87 -32.69 -2.69
N ALA A 25 5.57 -33.28 -1.52
CA ALA A 25 4.40 -32.88 -0.73
C ALA A 25 4.48 -31.41 -0.27
N ALA A 26 5.66 -30.94 0.12
CA ALA A 26 5.89 -29.54 0.48
C ALA A 26 5.64 -28.59 -0.70
N TYR A 27 6.13 -28.94 -1.90
CA TYR A 27 5.90 -28.15 -3.10
C TYR A 27 4.43 -28.15 -3.52
N GLU A 28 3.73 -29.29 -3.51
CA GLU A 28 2.30 -29.35 -3.83
C GLU A 28 1.48 -28.46 -2.89
N LYS A 29 1.83 -28.45 -1.60
CA LYS A 29 1.21 -27.56 -0.61
C LYS A 29 1.49 -26.09 -0.94
N TRP A 30 2.73 -25.75 -1.29
CA TRP A 30 3.12 -24.40 -1.70
C TRP A 30 2.38 -23.96 -2.97
N GLU A 31 2.35 -24.81 -4.01
CA GLU A 31 1.70 -24.53 -5.29
C GLU A 31 0.19 -24.31 -5.12
N ARG A 32 -0.45 -25.13 -4.27
CA ARG A 32 -1.86 -24.94 -3.93
C ARG A 32 -2.11 -23.60 -3.24
N SER A 33 -1.28 -23.24 -2.26
CA SER A 33 -1.37 -21.95 -1.56
C SER A 33 -1.12 -20.78 -2.51
N ASN A 34 -0.13 -20.89 -3.41
CA ASN A 34 0.20 -19.90 -4.43
C ASN A 34 -1.01 -19.65 -5.36
N ARG A 35 -1.56 -20.71 -5.95
CA ARG A 35 -2.72 -20.60 -6.84
C ARG A 35 -3.94 -19.98 -6.15
N MET A 36 -4.21 -20.38 -4.91
CA MET A 36 -5.36 -19.86 -4.16
C MET A 36 -5.16 -18.39 -3.77
N SER A 37 -3.96 -18.01 -3.31
CA SER A 37 -3.65 -16.61 -3.00
C SER A 37 -3.77 -15.70 -4.22
N LEU A 38 -3.22 -16.11 -5.36
CA LEU A 38 -3.39 -15.38 -6.63
C LEU A 38 -4.86 -15.19 -7.00
N MET A 39 -5.66 -16.25 -6.88
CA MET A 39 -7.09 -16.16 -7.20
C MET A 39 -7.80 -15.15 -6.29
N ILE A 40 -7.54 -15.20 -4.99
CA ILE A 40 -8.12 -14.28 -4.01
C ILE A 40 -7.68 -12.84 -4.32
N MET A 41 -6.38 -12.59 -4.47
CA MET A 41 -5.83 -11.26 -4.75
C MET A 41 -6.34 -10.67 -6.06
N LYS A 42 -6.34 -11.47 -7.14
CA LYS A 42 -6.90 -11.01 -8.41
C LYS A 42 -8.37 -10.69 -8.23
N SER A 43 -9.15 -11.55 -7.57
CA SER A 43 -10.59 -11.35 -7.39
C SER A 43 -10.96 -10.13 -6.55
N SER A 44 -10.13 -9.75 -5.56
CA SER A 44 -10.36 -8.59 -4.70
C SER A 44 -10.05 -7.26 -5.38
N ILE A 45 -9.24 -7.26 -6.45
CA ILE A 45 -8.93 -6.07 -7.24
C ILE A 45 -10.03 -5.83 -8.28
N SER A 46 -10.58 -4.62 -8.30
CA SER A 46 -11.60 -4.22 -9.27
C SER A 46 -11.14 -4.44 -10.71
N VAL A 47 -12.02 -4.98 -11.55
CA VAL A 47 -11.75 -5.25 -12.97
C VAL A 47 -11.30 -3.99 -13.71
N ALA A 48 -11.79 -2.82 -13.31
CA ALA A 48 -11.46 -1.53 -13.93
C ALA A 48 -9.96 -1.17 -13.83
N ILE A 49 -9.26 -1.63 -12.79
CA ILE A 49 -7.84 -1.31 -12.56
C ILE A 49 -6.93 -2.54 -12.69
N ARG A 50 -7.51 -3.75 -12.72
CA ARG A 50 -6.75 -5.00 -12.77
C ARG A 50 -5.85 -5.10 -14.00
N GLY A 51 -6.30 -4.61 -15.15
CA GLY A 51 -5.54 -4.66 -16.40
C GLY A 51 -4.26 -3.80 -16.42
N ALA A 52 -4.09 -2.91 -15.44
CA ALA A 52 -2.89 -2.10 -15.32
C ALA A 52 -1.76 -2.79 -14.54
N ILE A 53 -2.04 -3.91 -13.88
CA ILE A 53 -1.06 -4.67 -13.10
C ILE A 53 -0.45 -5.76 -13.98
N SER A 54 0.88 -5.84 -14.02
CA SER A 54 1.59 -6.93 -14.70
C SER A 54 1.21 -8.29 -14.09
N ASP A 55 0.84 -9.25 -14.94
CA ASP A 55 0.43 -10.57 -14.47
C ASP A 55 1.61 -11.45 -14.04
N SER A 56 1.38 -12.36 -13.11
CA SER A 56 2.35 -13.36 -12.64
C SER A 56 1.66 -14.65 -12.16
N ASN A 57 2.35 -15.77 -12.33
CA ASN A 57 1.97 -17.08 -11.80
C ASN A 57 2.52 -17.33 -10.38
N ASP A 58 3.36 -16.43 -9.88
CA ASP A 58 3.86 -16.44 -8.51
C ASP A 58 3.23 -15.31 -7.69
N THR A 59 2.67 -15.65 -6.54
CA THR A 59 1.91 -14.74 -5.67
C THR A 59 2.79 -13.60 -5.16
N LYS A 60 4.04 -13.88 -4.76
CA LYS A 60 4.95 -12.86 -4.25
C LYS A 60 5.28 -11.82 -5.32
N THR A 61 5.59 -12.29 -6.52
CA THR A 61 5.87 -11.46 -7.69
C THR A 61 4.63 -10.65 -8.10
N TYR A 62 3.43 -11.24 -8.01
CA TYR A 62 2.19 -10.51 -8.28
C TYR A 62 1.94 -9.38 -7.28
N ILE A 63 2.13 -9.62 -5.97
CA ILE A 63 2.04 -8.54 -4.95
C ILE A 63 3.02 -7.41 -5.24
N ALA A 64 4.28 -7.74 -5.57
CA ALA A 64 5.28 -6.73 -5.90
C ALA A 64 4.86 -5.90 -7.13
N SER A 65 4.23 -6.54 -8.13
CA SER A 65 3.69 -5.85 -9.31
C SER A 65 2.52 -4.92 -8.96
N VAL A 66 1.66 -5.32 -8.02
CA VAL A 66 0.60 -4.45 -7.48
C VAL A 66 1.21 -3.24 -6.79
N GLU A 67 2.18 -3.44 -5.90
CA GLU A 67 2.84 -2.37 -5.16
C GLU A 67 3.49 -1.34 -6.11
N GLU A 68 4.27 -1.82 -7.08
CA GLU A 68 4.96 -0.95 -8.03
C GLU A 68 3.99 -0.15 -8.90
N GLN A 69 2.90 -0.77 -9.36
CA GLN A 69 1.91 -0.11 -10.20
C GLN A 69 1.25 1.10 -9.50
N PHE A 70 1.05 1.03 -8.18
CA PHE A 70 0.39 2.11 -7.42
C PHE A 70 1.36 3.05 -6.70
N LYS A 71 2.66 2.78 -6.74
CA LYS A 71 3.70 3.63 -6.13
C LYS A 71 3.70 5.06 -6.69
N GLY A 72 3.54 5.21 -8.01
CA GLY A 72 3.43 6.52 -8.66
C GLY A 72 2.18 7.30 -8.22
N SER A 73 1.04 6.61 -8.10
CA SER A 73 -0.21 7.22 -7.63
C SER A 73 -0.10 7.68 -6.17
N SER A 74 0.56 6.89 -5.31
CA SER A 74 0.81 7.26 -3.91
C SER A 74 1.60 8.57 -3.79
N LYS A 75 2.68 8.70 -4.58
CA LYS A 75 3.47 9.94 -4.64
C LYS A 75 2.66 11.14 -5.13
N ALA A 76 1.89 10.98 -6.21
CA ALA A 76 1.05 12.06 -6.73
C ALA A 76 -0.03 12.49 -5.73
N HIS A 77 -0.62 11.53 -5.00
CA HIS A 77 -1.58 11.80 -3.95
C HIS A 77 -0.94 12.57 -2.79
N ALA A 78 0.24 12.14 -2.34
CA ALA A 78 0.99 12.84 -1.31
C ALA A 78 1.35 14.28 -1.74
N SER A 79 1.83 14.49 -2.97
CA SER A 79 2.09 15.84 -3.50
C SER A 79 0.83 16.72 -3.51
N THR A 80 -0.31 16.16 -3.93
CA THR A 80 -1.60 16.86 -3.90
C THR A 80 -1.98 17.26 -2.47
N LEU A 81 -1.76 16.38 -1.50
CA LEU A 81 -2.09 16.61 -0.11
C LEU A 81 -1.17 17.66 0.53
N ILE A 82 0.13 17.64 0.22
CA ILE A 82 1.10 18.68 0.63
C ILE A 82 0.69 20.02 0.05
N MET A 83 0.38 20.09 -1.25
CA MET A 83 -0.06 21.33 -1.89
C MET A 83 -1.34 21.86 -1.24
N LYS A 84 -2.30 20.98 -0.95
CA LYS A 84 -3.52 21.36 -0.22
C LYS A 84 -3.18 21.91 1.15
N MET A 85 -2.33 21.25 1.93
CA MET A 85 -1.91 21.71 3.26
C MET A 85 -1.25 23.10 3.22
N LEU A 86 -0.38 23.36 2.23
CA LEU A 86 0.31 24.66 2.08
C LEU A 86 -0.62 25.80 1.64
N THR A 87 -1.68 25.47 0.90
CA THR A 87 -2.62 26.46 0.33
C THR A 87 -3.86 26.67 1.17
N THR A 88 -4.19 25.73 2.06
CA THR A 88 -5.36 25.82 2.94
C THR A 88 -5.15 26.96 3.93
N ARG A 89 -6.04 27.94 3.89
CA ARG A 89 -6.17 29.00 4.88
C ARG A 89 -7.43 28.76 5.70
N TYR A 90 -7.42 29.26 6.92
CA TYR A 90 -8.62 29.32 7.74
C TYR A 90 -9.69 30.16 7.04
N ASP A 91 -10.89 29.62 6.95
CA ASP A 91 -12.00 30.19 6.16
C ASP A 91 -12.86 31.19 6.95
N GLU A 92 -12.39 31.62 8.13
CA GLU A 92 -13.05 32.55 9.07
C GLU A 92 -14.43 32.11 9.59
N THR A 93 -14.96 31.00 9.09
CA THR A 93 -16.34 30.55 9.29
C THR A 93 -16.41 29.19 9.98
N SER A 94 -15.49 28.28 9.67
CA SER A 94 -15.21 27.09 10.47
C SER A 94 -14.48 27.49 11.75
N GLY A 95 -14.61 26.72 12.83
CA GLY A 95 -13.86 27.01 14.05
C GLY A 95 -12.38 26.65 13.92
N VAL A 96 -11.51 27.35 14.67
CA VAL A 96 -10.06 27.09 14.68
C VAL A 96 -9.73 25.64 15.01
N ARG A 97 -10.54 25.00 15.86
CA ARG A 97 -10.39 23.59 16.22
C ARG A 97 -10.60 22.68 15.02
N GLU A 98 -11.63 22.93 14.21
CA GLU A 98 -11.93 22.17 12.99
C GLU A 98 -10.79 22.30 11.98
N HIS A 99 -10.24 23.51 11.84
CA HIS A 99 -9.08 23.75 10.98
C HIS A 99 -7.83 22.98 11.44
N ILE A 100 -7.53 22.98 12.74
CA ILE A 100 -6.43 22.19 13.33
C ILE A 100 -6.64 20.69 13.06
N ILE A 101 -7.86 20.18 13.27
CA ILE A 101 -8.18 18.77 13.03
C ILE A 101 -7.97 18.41 11.56
N MET A 102 -8.41 19.27 10.64
CA MET A 102 -8.19 19.07 9.21
C MET A 102 -6.69 19.03 8.85
N MET A 103 -5.90 19.96 9.37
CA MET A 103 -4.44 19.98 9.16
C MET A 103 -3.77 18.72 9.73
N ASN A 104 -4.19 18.27 10.91
CA ASN A 104 -3.67 17.05 11.54
C ASN A 104 -4.08 15.77 10.77
N ASP A 105 -5.30 15.73 10.23
CA ASP A 105 -5.75 14.63 9.37
C ASP A 105 -4.90 14.53 8.10
N MET A 106 -4.57 15.66 7.46
CA MET A 106 -3.65 15.69 6.33
C MET A 106 -2.25 15.18 6.70
N ALA A 107 -1.71 15.60 7.85
CA ALA A 107 -0.41 15.09 8.34
C ALA A 107 -0.43 13.58 8.62
N SER A 108 -1.51 13.07 9.22
CA SER A 108 -1.69 11.64 9.50
C SER A 108 -1.74 10.82 8.21
N LYS A 109 -2.46 11.31 7.20
CA LYS A 109 -2.51 10.69 5.86
C LYS A 109 -1.13 10.66 5.20
N LEU A 110 -0.36 11.74 5.29
CA LEU A 110 1.02 11.79 4.77
C LEU A 110 1.94 10.81 5.51
N LYS A 111 1.79 10.66 6.84
CA LYS A 111 2.51 9.64 7.61
C LYS A 111 2.21 8.22 7.11
N GLY A 112 0.96 7.92 6.76
CA GLY A 112 0.57 6.64 6.17
C GLY A 112 1.18 6.37 4.78
N MET A 113 1.66 7.41 4.10
CA MET A 113 2.36 7.34 2.81
C MET A 113 3.89 7.43 2.96
N GLU A 114 4.43 7.19 4.17
CA GLU A 114 5.86 7.32 4.50
C GLU A 114 6.42 8.75 4.32
N MET A 115 5.56 9.77 4.29
CA MET A 115 5.92 11.18 4.14
C MET A 115 5.61 11.96 5.43
N ALA A 116 6.05 11.43 6.58
CA ALA A 116 5.77 12.02 7.88
C ALA A 116 6.31 13.46 8.00
N ILE A 117 5.46 14.38 8.45
CA ILE A 117 5.85 15.75 8.80
C ILE A 117 6.20 15.79 10.28
N SER A 118 7.26 16.50 10.66
CA SER A 118 7.58 16.68 12.08
C SER A 118 6.53 17.56 12.78
N GLU A 119 6.31 17.34 14.07
CA GLU A 119 5.33 18.12 14.83
C GLU A 119 5.61 19.63 14.79
N GLY A 120 6.89 20.03 14.86
CA GLY A 120 7.28 21.43 14.75
C GLY A 120 6.87 22.08 13.42
N PHE A 121 7.05 21.38 12.30
CA PHE A 121 6.60 21.86 10.99
C PHE A 121 5.07 21.88 10.88
N LEU A 122 4.38 20.89 11.43
CA LEU A 122 2.92 20.86 11.44
C LEU A 122 2.33 22.06 12.20
N VAL A 123 2.85 22.35 13.40
CA VAL A 123 2.45 23.52 14.18
C VAL A 123 2.71 24.81 13.40
N HIS A 124 3.86 24.91 12.73
CA HIS A 124 4.16 26.07 11.89
C HIS A 124 3.16 26.25 10.73
N PHE A 125 2.80 25.17 10.03
CA PHE A 125 1.80 25.24 8.96
C PHE A 125 0.41 25.65 9.48
N ILE A 126 0.00 25.11 10.62
CA ILE A 126 -1.26 25.49 11.27
C ILE A 126 -1.23 26.98 11.60
N MET A 127 -0.20 27.46 12.31
CA MET A 127 -0.12 28.86 12.74
C MET A 127 -0.07 29.83 11.55
N THR A 128 0.68 29.51 10.50
CA THR A 128 0.77 30.36 9.30
C THR A 128 -0.51 30.37 8.47
N SER A 129 -1.39 29.38 8.62
CA SER A 129 -2.66 29.29 7.90
C SER A 129 -3.83 30.03 8.56
N LEU A 130 -3.68 30.46 9.81
CA LEU A 130 -4.66 31.27 10.53
C LEU A 130 -4.60 32.74 10.06
N PRO A 131 -5.69 33.51 10.18
CA PRO A 131 -5.69 34.92 9.84
C PRO A 131 -4.80 35.68 10.81
N VAL A 132 -4.15 36.72 10.30
CA VAL A 132 -3.29 37.64 11.08
C VAL A 132 -4.14 38.65 11.82
#